data_AF-A0A3C0JBU5-F1
#
_entry.id   AF-A0A3C0JBU5-F1
#
_cell.length_a   1.000
_cell.length_b   1.000
_cell.length_c   1.000
_cell.angle_alpha   90.00
_cell.angle_beta   90.00
_cell.angle_gamma   90.00
#
_symmetry.space_group_name_H-M   'P 1'
#
loop_
_entity.id
_entity.type
_entity.pdbx_description
1 polymer ?
#
loop_
_entity_poly.entity_id
_entity_poly.type
_entity_poly.pdbx_seq_one_letter_code
_entity_poly.pdbx_strand_id
1 'polypeptide(L)' 'LTDEAGFAAANRLGGWSVLVGTRAGSLARHALPDIDAVLGWLGATASQEESRT' A
#
# COMPACT_ATOMS: atom_id res chain seq x y z
N LEU A 1 8.96 -10.55 12.28
CA LEU A 1 8.91 -10.38 10.82
C LEU A 1 8.53 -8.93 10.55
N THR A 2 9.19 -8.25 9.61
CA THR A 2 8.89 -6.87 9.22
C THR A 2 8.36 -6.82 7.78
N ASP A 3 7.80 -5.69 7.39
CA ASP A 3 7.14 -5.53 6.08
C ASP A 3 8.11 -5.54 4.89
N GLU A 4 9.40 -5.28 5.10
CA GLU A 4 10.40 -5.22 4.02
C GLU A 4 10.54 -6.53 3.24
N ALA A 5 10.44 -7.67 3.92
CA ALA A 5 10.43 -8.97 3.23
C ALA A 5 9.20 -9.12 2.32
N GLY A 6 8.05 -8.60 2.77
CA GLY A 6 6.82 -8.54 1.97
C GLY A 6 6.96 -7.61 0.78
N PHE A 7 7.53 -6.42 0.96
CA PHE A 7 7.80 -5.48 -0.14
C PHE A 7 8.74 -6.09 -1.19
N ALA A 8 9.82 -6.77 -0.77
CA ALA A 8 10.73 -7.44 -1.67
C ALA A 8 10.02 -8.52 -2.52
N ALA A 9 9.13 -9.30 -1.90
CA ALA A 9 8.34 -10.31 -2.60
C ALA A 9 7.36 -9.68 -3.60
N ALA A 10 6.59 -8.67 -3.18
CA ALA A 10 5.66 -7.95 -4.05
C ALA A 10 6.39 -7.33 -5.25
N ASN A 11 7.52 -6.66 -5.01
CA ASN A 11 8.34 -6.06 -6.05
C ASN A 11 8.83 -7.08 -7.08
N ARG A 12 9.29 -8.25 -6.63
CA ARG A 12 9.72 -9.35 -7.51
C ARG A 12 8.59 -9.92 -8.37
N LEU A 13 7.37 -9.96 -7.83
CA LEU A 13 6.19 -10.52 -8.51
C LEU A 13 5.45 -9.48 -9.37
N GLY A 14 5.94 -8.23 -9.43
CA GLY A 14 5.26 -7.16 -10.16
C GLY A 14 4.01 -6.63 -9.45
N GLY A 15 3.83 -6.95 -8.17
CA GLY A 15 2.75 -6.45 -7.34
C GLY A 15 3.02 -5.05 -6.77
N TRP A 16 2.14 -4.65 -5.86
CA TRP A 16 2.15 -3.34 -5.22
C TRP A 16 2.79 -3.43 -3.83
N SER A 17 3.66 -2.48 -3.52
CA SER A 17 4.26 -2.31 -2.19
C SER A 17 4.08 -0.86 -1.75
N VAL A 18 3.39 -0.67 -0.62
CA VAL A 18 2.98 0.65 -0.12
C VAL A 18 3.52 0.83 1.30
N LEU A 19 4.36 1.84 1.49
CA LEU A 19 4.79 2.31 2.81
C LEU A 19 3.73 3.23 3.40
N VAL A 20 3.51 3.17 4.72
CA VAL A 20 2.73 4.17 5.46
C VAL A 20 3.71 5.04 6.27
N GLY A 21 3.66 6.36 6.05
CA GLY A 21 4.60 7.31 6.63
C GLY A 21 5.93 7.40 5.89
N THR A 22 6.96 7.86 6.60
CA THR A 22 8.32 8.03 6.07
C THR A 22 9.28 7.06 6.72
N ARG A 23 10.06 6.33 5.89
CA ARG A 23 11.11 5.44 6.37
C ARG A 23 12.26 5.39 5.37
N ALA A 24 13.44 5.83 5.81
CA ALA A 24 14.65 5.74 5.01
C ALA A 24 14.98 4.26 4.72
N GLY A 25 15.33 3.95 3.47
CA GLY A 25 15.69 2.59 3.05
C GLY A 25 14.52 1.62 2.91
N SER A 26 13.26 2.08 2.92
CA SER A 26 12.12 1.21 2.62
C SER A 26 12.20 0.64 1.20
N LEU A 27 11.81 -0.64 1.05
CA LEU A 27 11.71 -1.29 -0.26
C LEU A 27 10.37 -1.02 -0.96
N ALA A 28 9.43 -0.31 -0.33
CA ALA A 28 8.16 0.01 -0.95
C ALA A 28 8.34 0.93 -2.17
N ARG A 29 7.56 0.69 -3.24
CA ARG A 29 7.57 1.52 -4.46
C ARG A 29 6.60 2.70 -4.38
N HIS A 30 5.60 2.61 -3.51
CA HIS A 30 4.63 3.65 -3.26
C HIS A 30 4.60 4.00 -1.77
N ALA A 31 4.07 5.17 -1.45
CA ALA A 31 3.91 5.61 -0.07
C ALA A 31 2.62 6.39 0.11
N LEU A 32 2.00 6.23 1.28
CA LEU A 32 0.93 7.07 1.81
C LEU A 32 1.43 7.77 3.08
N PRO A 33 1.02 9.02 3.33
CA PRO A 33 1.61 9.83 4.39
C PRO A 33 1.27 9.32 5.80
N ASP A 34 0.10 8.72 6.00
CA ASP A 34 -0.41 8.31 7.30
C ASP A 34 -1.53 7.26 7.16
N ILE A 35 -2.07 6.84 8.31
CA ILE A 35 -3.13 5.84 8.41
C ILE A 35 -4.45 6.37 7.80
N ASP A 36 -4.75 7.65 7.97
CA ASP A 36 -5.99 8.24 7.45
C ASP A 36 -6.02 8.20 5.91
N ALA A 37 -4.89 8.44 5.26
CA ALA A 37 -4.75 8.29 3.82
C ALA A 37 -4.96 6.84 3.35
N VAL A 38 -4.49 5.85 4.13
CA VAL A 38 -4.73 4.43 3.83
C VAL A 38 -6.22 4.11 3.94
N LEU A 39 -6.87 4.51 5.03
CA LEU A 39 -8.29 4.28 5.24
C LEU A 39 -9.14 4.96 4.15
N GLY A 40 -8.78 6.19 3.77
CA GLY A 40 -9.44 6.91 2.68
C GLY A 40 -9.31 6.19 1.32
N TRP A 41 -8.11 5.68 1.01
CA TRP A 41 -7.88 4.91 -0.23
C TRP A 41 -8.69 3.61 -0.27
N LEU A 42 -8.69 2.83 0.83
CA LEU A 42 -9.43 1.58 0.91
C LEU A 42 -10.94 1.81 0.84
N GLY A 43 -11.45 2.82 1.55
CA GLY A 43 -12.87 3.20 1.52
C GLY A 43 -13.32 3.64 0.13
N ALA A 44 -12.56 4.51 -0.54
CA ALA A 44 -12.86 4.94 -1.90
C ALA A 44 -12.85 3.77 -2.88
N THR A 45 -11.93 2.82 -2.73
CA THR A 45 -11.85 1.63 -3.61
C THR A 45 -13.06 0.72 -3.42
N ALA A 46 -13.45 0.44 -2.16
CA ALA A 46 -14.62 -0.39 -1.86
C ALA A 46 -15.91 0.21 -2.44
N SER A 47 -16.13 1.53 -2.29
CA SER A 47 -17.31 2.19 -2.84
C SER A 47 -17.38 2.18 -4.38
N GLN A 48 -16.22 2.16 -5.05
CA GLN A 48 -16.16 2.04 -6.52
C GLN A 48 -16.51 0.62 -6.98
N GLU A 49 -16.17 -0.41 -6.21
CA GLU A 49 -16.55 -1.80 -6.50
C GLU A 49 -18.05 -2.01 -6.30
N GLU A 50 -18.62 -1.46 -5.24
CA GLU A 50 -20.07 -1.50 -4.98
C GLU A 50 -20.88 -0.83 -6.10
N SER A 51 -20.37 0.25 -6.68
CA SER A 51 -21.01 0.95 -7.80
C SER A 51 -20.87 0.23 -9.15
N ARG A 52 -20.03 -0.80 -9.25
CA ARG A 52 -19.78 -1.57 -10.50
C ARG A 52 -20.65 -2.82 -10.61
N THR A 53 -21.35 -3.21 -9.55
CA THR A 53 -22.15 -4.45 -9.47
C THR A 53 -23.63 -4.16 -9.68
#